data_AF-A0A2G6NYL9-F1
#
_entry.id   AF-A0A2G6NYL9-F1
#
_cell.length_a   1.000
_cell.length_b   1.000
_cell.length_c   1.000
_cell.angle_alpha   90.00
_cell.angle_beta   90.00
_cell.angle_gamma   90.00
#
_symmetry.space_group_name_H-M   'P 1'
#
loop_
_entity.id
_entity.type
_entity.pdbx_description
1 polymer ?
#
loop_
_entity_poly.entity_id
_entity_poly.type
_entity_poly.pdbx_seq_one_letter_code
_entity_poly.pdbx_strand_id
1 'polypeptide(L)'
;MNTLMLKWVKILIRERCKTMLKIFRKDYWESWELISIGIFAALVKILTFLISITGGGMNPISLMLKNGVGTTLLIILMLKVQKFGVFTIYVLINTVLAIIMSGGGAMMSPVGLIATGIITDYILGNREKTGRARAVLGILFFETFSRVVSLVIGYISIRETPQFFYMGVAVVSLGYLGCLGGVFAGFRFSKELKVAGIIKR
;
A
#
# COMPACT_ATOMS: atom_id res chain seq x y z
N MET A 1 17.21 -34.62 49.52
CA MET A 1 16.75 -34.87 48.14
C MET A 1 16.10 -33.61 47.56
N ASN A 2 16.68 -32.83 46.65
CA ASN A 2 18.09 -32.53 46.37
C ASN A 2 18.05 -31.13 45.70
N THR A 3 18.63 -30.10 46.30
CA THR A 3 18.67 -28.71 45.78
C THR A 3 19.28 -28.63 44.38
N LEU A 4 20.12 -29.60 44.04
CA LEU A 4 20.66 -29.84 42.70
C LEU A 4 19.57 -30.13 41.67
N MET A 5 18.56 -30.95 41.99
CA MET A 5 17.51 -31.35 41.04
C MET A 5 16.62 -30.16 40.64
N LEU A 6 16.26 -29.31 41.62
CA LEU A 6 15.55 -28.04 41.36
C LEU A 6 16.36 -27.06 40.50
N LYS A 7 17.69 -27.04 40.67
CA LYS A 7 18.58 -26.20 39.86
C LYS A 7 18.61 -26.67 38.40
N TRP A 8 18.67 -27.98 38.18
CA TRP A 8 18.62 -28.60 36.84
C TRP A 8 17.26 -28.37 36.16
N VAL A 9 16.15 -28.54 36.87
CA VAL A 9 14.81 -28.26 36.32
C VAL A 9 14.65 -26.80 35.90
N LYS A 10 15.14 -25.84 36.72
CA LYS A 10 15.12 -24.41 36.35
C LYS A 10 15.98 -24.09 35.12
N ILE A 11 17.13 -24.75 34.96
CA ILE A 11 18.01 -24.57 33.79
C ILE A 11 17.33 -25.14 32.53
N LEU A 12 16.75 -26.34 32.62
CA LEU A 12 16.08 -27.01 31.50
C LEU A 12 14.83 -26.25 31.01
N ILE A 13 14.05 -25.69 31.94
CA ILE A 13 12.90 -24.83 31.59
C ILE A 13 13.39 -23.51 30.95
N ARG A 14 14.45 -22.90 31.47
CA ARG A 14 15.00 -21.64 30.94
C ARG A 14 15.58 -21.81 29.53
N GLU A 15 16.25 -22.91 29.25
CA GLU A 15 16.77 -23.21 27.92
C GLU A 15 15.66 -23.57 26.93
N ARG A 16 14.70 -24.44 27.29
CA ARG A 16 13.54 -24.71 26.43
C ARG A 16 12.71 -23.46 26.13
N CYS A 17 12.56 -22.56 27.10
CA CYS A 17 11.82 -21.31 26.92
C CYS A 17 12.56 -20.33 26.00
N LYS A 18 13.91 -20.24 26.09
CA LYS A 18 14.72 -19.47 25.13
C LYS A 18 14.64 -20.04 23.72
N THR A 19 14.64 -21.37 23.57
CA THR A 19 14.54 -22.03 22.25
C THR A 19 13.15 -21.88 21.64
N MET A 20 12.08 -22.05 22.43
CA MET A 20 10.70 -21.74 22.03
C MET A 20 10.55 -20.27 21.62
N LEU A 21 11.08 -19.33 22.41
CA LEU A 21 11.07 -17.91 22.04
C LEU A 21 11.88 -17.61 20.79
N LYS A 22 12.96 -18.35 20.51
CA LYS A 22 13.75 -18.19 19.28
C LYS A 22 13.01 -18.72 18.04
N ILE A 23 12.17 -19.74 18.22
CA ILE A 23 11.31 -20.29 17.16
C ILE A 23 10.17 -19.32 16.82
N PHE A 24 9.62 -18.63 17.83
CA PHE A 24 8.64 -17.55 17.61
C PHE A 24 9.26 -16.24 17.12
N ARG A 25 10.53 -15.95 17.45
CA ARG A 25 11.18 -14.65 17.18
C ARG A 25 12.02 -14.65 15.91
N LYS A 26 11.37 -14.97 14.79
CA LYS A 26 11.80 -14.55 13.46
C LYS A 26 10.64 -13.79 12.81
N ASP A 27 10.12 -12.80 13.53
CA ASP A 27 9.10 -11.91 12.98
C ASP A 27 9.74 -11.11 11.84
N TYR A 28 9.33 -11.43 10.61
CA TYR A 28 9.73 -10.66 9.43
C TYR A 28 9.26 -9.20 9.54
N TRP A 29 8.18 -8.96 10.28
CA TRP A 29 7.57 -7.64 10.51
C TRP A 29 7.74 -7.18 11.96
N GLU A 30 8.19 -5.94 12.17
CA GLU A 30 8.14 -5.31 13.49
C GLU A 30 6.78 -4.63 13.69
N SER A 31 6.24 -4.66 14.92
CA SER A 31 4.90 -4.13 15.21
C SER A 31 4.72 -2.65 14.80
N TRP A 32 5.77 -1.84 14.91
CA TRP A 32 5.72 -0.43 14.51
C TRP A 32 5.59 -0.24 12.99
N GLU A 33 6.11 -1.18 12.17
CA GLU A 33 6.00 -1.13 10.72
C GLU A 33 4.56 -1.34 10.30
N LEU A 34 3.89 -2.35 10.87
CA LEU A 34 2.48 -2.62 10.65
C LEU A 34 1.60 -1.44 11.06
N ILE A 35 1.86 -0.86 12.24
CA ILE A 35 1.15 0.33 12.72
C ILE A 35 1.33 1.50 11.74
N SER A 36 2.55 1.71 11.24
CA SER A 36 2.81 2.79 10.29
C SER A 36 2.06 2.61 8.97
N ILE A 37 2.00 1.38 8.43
CA ILE A 37 1.23 1.05 7.23
C ILE A 37 -0.25 1.38 7.44
N GLY A 38 -0.81 0.98 8.58
CA GLY A 38 -2.19 1.27 8.96
C GLY A 38 -2.49 2.77 9.02
N ILE A 39 -1.64 3.56 9.69
CA ILE A 39 -1.81 5.01 9.82
C ILE A 39 -1.78 5.69 8.45
N PHE A 40 -0.81 5.35 7.59
CA PHE A 40 -0.73 5.94 6.26
C PHE A 40 -1.91 5.55 5.38
N ALA A 41 -2.37 4.29 5.44
CA ALA A 41 -3.55 3.85 4.69
C ALA A 41 -4.81 4.62 5.14
N ALA A 42 -4.99 4.81 6.45
CA ALA A 42 -6.08 5.60 7.00
C ALA A 42 -5.99 7.08 6.57
N LEU A 43 -4.81 7.69 6.64
CA LEU A 43 -4.58 9.07 6.21
C LEU A 43 -4.92 9.28 4.73
N VAL A 44 -4.52 8.36 3.85
CA VAL A 44 -4.88 8.42 2.43
C VAL A 44 -6.39 8.42 2.27
N LYS A 45 -7.11 7.53 2.96
CA LYS A 45 -8.57 7.44 2.85
C LYS A 45 -9.27 8.69 3.39
N ILE A 46 -8.83 9.22 4.52
CA ILE A 46 -9.39 10.45 5.09
C ILE A 46 -9.17 11.64 4.15
N LEU A 47 -7.95 11.80 3.62
CA LEU A 47 -7.63 12.92 2.72
C LEU A 47 -8.39 12.82 1.40
N THR A 48 -8.43 11.63 0.79
CA THR A 48 -9.17 11.42 -0.46
C THR A 48 -10.67 11.63 -0.28
N PHE A 49 -11.22 11.23 0.87
CA PHE A 49 -12.61 11.49 1.22
C PHE A 49 -12.88 12.99 1.41
N LEU A 50 -12.00 13.71 2.12
CA LEU A 50 -12.12 15.15 2.34
C LEU A 50 -12.10 15.92 1.02
N ILE A 51 -11.15 15.58 0.13
CA ILE A 51 -11.04 16.15 -1.22
C ILE A 51 -12.31 15.88 -2.03
N SER A 52 -12.92 14.70 -1.87
CA SER A 52 -14.15 14.34 -2.56
C SER A 52 -15.35 15.18 -2.09
N ILE A 53 -15.44 15.48 -0.80
CA ILE A 53 -16.50 16.34 -0.24
C ILE A 53 -16.31 17.78 -0.70
N THR A 54 -15.11 18.34 -0.52
CA THR A 54 -14.82 19.74 -0.89
C THR A 54 -14.91 19.97 -2.39
N GLY A 55 -14.57 18.96 -3.20
CA GLY A 55 -14.52 19.06 -4.66
C GLY A 55 -15.83 18.77 -5.39
N GLY A 56 -16.96 18.56 -4.69
CA GLY A 56 -18.26 18.35 -5.33
C GLY A 56 -18.36 17.07 -6.17
N GLY A 57 -17.72 15.97 -5.74
CA GLY A 57 -17.83 14.63 -6.33
C GLY A 57 -17.16 14.44 -7.70
N MET A 58 -17.65 15.11 -8.74
CA MET A 58 -17.27 14.89 -10.16
C MET A 58 -16.45 16.02 -10.79
N ASN A 59 -15.87 16.92 -9.99
CA ASN A 59 -14.93 17.90 -10.54
C ASN A 59 -13.63 17.21 -11.02
N PRO A 60 -13.21 17.36 -12.29
CA PRO A 60 -11.98 16.73 -12.81
C PRO A 60 -10.73 17.13 -12.00
N ILE A 61 -10.71 18.34 -11.43
CA ILE A 61 -9.58 18.82 -10.63
C ILE A 61 -9.50 18.07 -9.29
N SER A 62 -10.62 17.84 -8.60
CA SER A 62 -10.63 17.08 -7.35
C SER A 62 -10.29 15.61 -7.57
N LEU A 63 -10.63 15.08 -8.76
CA LEU A 63 -10.25 13.74 -9.19
C LEU A 63 -8.74 13.62 -9.42
N MET A 64 -8.09 14.64 -9.99
CA MET A 64 -6.63 14.66 -10.09
C MET A 64 -5.98 14.79 -8.72
N LEU A 65 -6.51 15.66 -7.86
CA LEU A 65 -5.94 15.94 -6.54
C LEU A 65 -6.01 14.71 -5.61
N LYS A 66 -7.15 14.02 -5.54
CA LYS A 66 -7.31 12.81 -4.70
C LYS A 66 -6.32 11.72 -5.11
N ASN A 67 -6.14 11.54 -6.41
CA ASN A 67 -5.23 10.53 -6.96
C ASN A 67 -3.76 10.93 -6.73
N GLY A 68 -3.42 12.21 -6.93
CA GLY A 68 -2.09 12.72 -6.66
C GLY A 68 -1.69 12.59 -5.18
N VAL A 69 -2.57 12.99 -4.25
CA VAL A 69 -2.33 12.88 -2.80
C VAL A 69 -2.24 11.41 -2.35
N GLY A 70 -3.05 10.52 -2.93
CA GLY A 70 -2.94 9.09 -2.67
C GLY A 70 -1.56 8.55 -3.06
N THR A 71 -1.08 8.89 -4.25
CA THR A 71 0.22 8.41 -4.76
C THR A 71 1.41 9.04 -4.01
N THR A 72 1.36 10.32 -3.61
CA THR A 72 2.43 10.92 -2.79
C THR A 72 2.59 10.22 -1.45
N LEU A 73 1.48 9.96 -0.75
CA LEU A 73 1.48 9.28 0.54
C LEU A 73 1.92 7.82 0.42
N LEU A 74 1.52 7.14 -0.66
CA LEU A 74 2.00 5.79 -0.96
C LEU A 74 3.53 5.77 -1.16
N ILE A 75 4.10 6.78 -1.85
CA ILE A 75 5.56 6.94 -1.97
C ILE A 75 6.22 7.10 -0.61
N ILE A 76 5.67 7.95 0.25
CA ILE A 76 6.23 8.18 1.58
C ILE A 76 6.17 6.90 2.42
N LEU A 77 5.06 6.16 2.38
CA LEU A 77 4.91 4.88 3.07
C LEU A 77 5.97 3.87 2.62
N MET A 78 6.16 3.72 1.31
CA MET A 78 7.12 2.76 0.73
C MET A 78 8.58 3.14 1.01
N LEU A 79 8.88 4.43 1.09
CA LEU A 79 10.21 4.88 1.48
C LEU A 79 10.46 4.66 2.97
N LYS A 80 9.42 4.68 3.81
CA LYS A 80 9.53 4.45 5.25
C LYS A 80 9.63 2.97 5.62
N VAL A 81 8.87 2.10 4.95
CA VAL A 81 8.87 0.65 5.19
C VAL A 81 9.29 -0.06 3.91
N GLN A 82 10.57 -0.40 3.80
CA GLN A 82 11.17 -1.03 2.61
C GLN A 82 11.15 -2.57 2.70
N LYS A 83 9.99 -3.17 3.01
CA LYS A 83 9.82 -4.62 3.10
C LYS A 83 8.92 -5.18 2.01
N PHE A 84 9.03 -6.49 1.75
CA PHE A 84 8.16 -7.19 0.82
C PHE A 84 6.76 -7.36 1.42
N GLY A 85 5.70 -7.07 0.65
CA GLY A 85 4.31 -7.23 1.08
C GLY A 85 3.60 -5.94 1.50
N VAL A 86 4.30 -4.79 1.50
CA VAL A 86 3.67 -3.50 1.87
C VAL A 86 2.59 -3.12 0.85
N PHE A 87 2.79 -3.36 -0.46
CA PHE A 87 1.77 -3.05 -1.47
C PHE A 87 0.54 -3.91 -1.26
N THR A 88 0.74 -5.21 -1.03
CA THR A 88 -0.35 -6.14 -0.76
C THR A 88 -1.14 -5.74 0.50
N ILE A 89 -0.47 -5.42 1.62
CA ILE A 89 -1.14 -4.98 2.85
C ILE A 89 -1.87 -3.64 2.64
N TYR A 90 -1.25 -2.68 1.97
CA TYR A 90 -1.87 -1.39 1.67
C TYR A 90 -3.14 -1.55 0.82
N VAL A 91 -3.08 -2.38 -0.22
CA VAL A 91 -4.25 -2.69 -1.07
C VAL A 91 -5.32 -3.40 -0.26
N LEU A 92 -4.95 -4.39 0.56
CA LEU A 92 -5.87 -5.12 1.41
C LEU A 92 -6.64 -4.15 2.33
N ILE A 93 -5.94 -3.29 3.05
CA ILE A 93 -6.57 -2.29 3.94
C ILE A 93 -7.49 -1.38 3.12
N ASN A 94 -7.05 -0.90 1.96
CA ASN A 94 -7.87 -0.04 1.11
C ASN A 94 -9.13 -0.72 0.57
N THR A 95 -9.06 -2.01 0.25
CA THR A 95 -10.22 -2.81 -0.18
C THR A 95 -11.20 -3.02 0.97
N VAL A 96 -10.71 -3.34 2.17
CA VAL A 96 -11.55 -3.48 3.37
C VAL A 96 -12.25 -2.15 3.68
N LEU A 97 -11.51 -1.03 3.70
CA LEU A 97 -12.09 0.29 3.91
C LEU A 97 -13.09 0.67 2.82
N ALA A 98 -12.83 0.31 1.57
CA ALA A 98 -13.77 0.57 0.47
C ALA A 98 -15.09 -0.20 0.65
N ILE A 99 -15.02 -1.48 1.01
CA ILE A 99 -16.20 -2.31 1.28
C ILE A 99 -17.04 -1.71 2.41
N ILE A 100 -16.39 -1.29 3.50
CA ILE A 100 -17.06 -0.68 4.67
C ILE A 100 -17.72 0.66 4.30
N MET A 101 -17.01 1.54 3.58
CA MET A 101 -17.49 2.90 3.31
C MET A 101 -18.55 2.98 2.21
N SER A 102 -18.42 2.18 1.15
CA SER A 102 -19.23 2.35 -0.08
C SER A 102 -20.35 1.32 -0.24
N GLY A 103 -20.47 0.34 0.68
CA GLY A 103 -21.62 -0.55 0.82
C GLY A 103 -21.96 -1.49 -0.35
N GLY A 104 -21.45 -1.26 -1.56
CA GLY A 104 -21.93 -1.94 -2.78
C GLY A 104 -20.95 -2.01 -3.95
N GLY A 105 -19.67 -1.65 -3.79
CA GLY A 105 -18.68 -1.71 -4.88
C GLY A 105 -17.83 -2.98 -4.93
N ALA A 106 -18.25 -4.06 -4.24
CA ALA A 106 -17.42 -5.26 -4.05
C ALA A 106 -17.20 -6.11 -5.32
N MET A 107 -17.96 -5.86 -6.40
CA MET A 107 -17.94 -6.75 -7.57
C MET A 107 -16.90 -6.39 -8.65
N MET A 108 -16.28 -5.21 -8.61
CA MET A 108 -15.21 -4.81 -9.55
C MET A 108 -14.23 -3.88 -8.81
N SER A 109 -13.05 -4.24 -8.31
CA SER A 109 -12.21 -5.42 -8.39
C SER A 109 -11.31 -5.41 -7.13
N PRO A 110 -11.76 -5.93 -5.97
CA PRO A 110 -10.86 -6.17 -4.83
C PRO A 110 -9.79 -7.22 -5.19
N VAL A 111 -10.21 -8.27 -5.92
CA VAL A 111 -9.34 -9.39 -6.32
C VAL A 111 -8.26 -8.95 -7.32
N GLY A 112 -8.63 -8.19 -8.36
CA GLY A 112 -7.66 -7.71 -9.35
C GLY A 112 -6.64 -6.74 -8.76
N LEU A 113 -7.05 -5.91 -7.79
CA LEU A 113 -6.13 -5.02 -7.09
C LEU A 113 -5.19 -5.79 -6.15
N ILE A 114 -5.69 -6.78 -5.41
CA ILE A 114 -4.85 -7.64 -4.56
C ILE A 114 -3.84 -8.41 -5.43
N ALA A 115 -4.30 -8.96 -6.57
CA ALA A 115 -3.42 -9.61 -7.54
C ALA A 115 -2.34 -8.65 -8.07
N THR A 116 -2.69 -7.40 -8.40
CA THR A 116 -1.70 -6.39 -8.81
C THR A 116 -0.70 -6.07 -7.70
N GLY A 117 -1.12 -6.07 -6.43
CA GLY A 117 -0.26 -5.90 -5.27
C GLY A 117 0.77 -7.03 -5.15
N ILE A 118 0.30 -8.28 -5.22
CA ILE A 118 1.15 -9.48 -5.16
C ILE A 118 2.12 -9.53 -6.34
N ILE A 119 1.63 -9.28 -7.56
CA ILE A 119 2.45 -9.26 -8.78
C ILE A 119 3.51 -8.17 -8.68
N THR A 120 3.16 -6.97 -8.19
CA THR A 120 4.12 -5.88 -8.06
C THR A 120 5.13 -6.14 -6.94
N ASP A 121 4.70 -6.73 -5.83
CA ASP A 121 5.60 -7.17 -4.77
C ASP A 121 6.59 -8.22 -5.30
N TYR A 122 6.12 -9.18 -6.10
CA TYR A 122 6.95 -10.22 -6.71
C TYR A 122 7.95 -9.65 -7.73
N ILE A 123 7.50 -8.80 -8.66
CA ILE A 123 8.34 -8.20 -9.71
C ILE A 123 9.43 -7.33 -9.11
N LEU A 124 9.15 -6.60 -8.02
CA LEU A 124 10.13 -5.69 -7.45
C LEU A 124 11.12 -6.34 -6.48
N GLY A 125 10.84 -7.56 -5.99
CA GLY A 125 11.82 -8.36 -5.25
C GLY A 125 12.40 -7.68 -4.00
N ASN A 126 13.32 -8.34 -3.32
CA ASN A 126 13.75 -8.01 -1.95
C ASN A 126 14.28 -6.56 -1.83
N ARG A 127 13.61 -5.71 -1.03
CA ARG A 127 13.72 -4.25 -1.11
C ARG A 127 14.74 -3.58 -0.19
N GLU A 128 15.41 -4.33 0.68
CA GLU A 128 16.34 -3.77 1.69
C GLU A 128 17.50 -2.94 1.12
N LYS A 129 17.79 -3.03 -0.19
CA LYS A 129 18.85 -2.25 -0.87
C LYS A 129 18.35 -1.38 -2.02
N THR A 130 17.06 -1.05 -2.06
CA THR A 130 16.45 -0.40 -3.23
C THR A 130 16.58 1.12 -3.17
N GLY A 131 17.29 1.71 -4.12
CA GLY A 131 17.38 3.17 -4.28
C GLY A 131 16.01 3.83 -4.57
N ARG A 132 15.88 5.11 -4.22
CA ARG A 132 14.63 5.90 -4.32
C ARG A 132 13.97 5.86 -5.68
N ALA A 133 14.77 5.97 -6.73
CA ALA A 133 14.28 5.95 -8.10
C ALA A 133 13.53 4.63 -8.39
N ARG A 134 14.01 3.52 -7.86
CA ARG A 134 13.41 2.20 -8.04
C ARG A 134 12.17 2.00 -7.16
N ALA A 135 12.11 2.63 -5.98
CA ALA A 135 10.88 2.69 -5.19
C ALA A 135 9.78 3.48 -5.93
N VAL A 136 10.12 4.64 -6.49
CA VAL A 136 9.18 5.48 -7.26
C VAL A 136 8.74 4.78 -8.55
N LEU A 137 9.66 4.15 -9.30
CA LEU A 137 9.33 3.34 -10.48
C LEU A 137 8.39 2.18 -10.13
N GLY A 138 8.58 1.55 -8.96
CA GLY A 138 7.69 0.50 -8.48
C GLY A 138 6.25 0.95 -8.26
N ILE A 139 6.09 2.16 -7.72
CA ILE A 139 4.76 2.74 -7.46
C ILE A 139 4.12 3.17 -8.78
N LEU A 140 4.90 3.75 -9.69
CA LEU A 140 4.43 4.09 -11.02
C LEU A 140 3.96 2.83 -11.77
N PHE A 141 4.72 1.74 -11.68
CA PHE A 141 4.34 0.45 -12.24
C PHE A 141 3.04 -0.07 -11.61
N PHE A 142 2.93 -0.05 -10.28
CA PHE A 142 1.73 -0.44 -9.55
C PHE A 142 0.48 0.36 -10.00
N GLU A 143 0.59 1.69 -10.05
CA GLU A 143 -0.50 2.61 -10.43
C GLU A 143 -0.94 2.41 -11.88
N THR A 144 0.01 2.16 -12.77
CA THR A 144 -0.30 1.92 -14.20
C THR A 144 -0.95 0.55 -14.36
N PHE A 145 -0.36 -0.48 -13.77
CA PHE A 145 -0.81 -1.87 -13.90
C PHE A 145 -2.20 -2.07 -13.29
N SER A 146 -2.45 -1.52 -12.09
CA SER A 146 -3.76 -1.59 -11.44
C SER A 146 -4.88 -0.96 -12.27
N ARG A 147 -4.60 0.13 -13.01
CA ARG A 147 -5.57 0.77 -13.92
C ARG A 147 -5.81 -0.01 -15.19
N VAL A 148 -4.76 -0.57 -15.79
CA VAL A 148 -4.90 -1.45 -16.95
C VAL A 148 -5.76 -2.65 -16.60
N VAL A 149 -5.49 -3.31 -15.47
CA VAL A 149 -6.31 -4.43 -14.98
C VAL A 149 -7.76 -3.97 -14.73
N SER A 150 -7.95 -2.80 -14.12
CA SER A 150 -9.30 -2.25 -13.88
C SER A 150 -10.05 -1.96 -15.18
N LEU A 151 -9.38 -1.45 -16.21
CA LEU A 151 -9.97 -1.19 -17.53
C LEU A 151 -10.26 -2.48 -18.30
N VAL A 152 -9.40 -3.50 -18.22
CA VAL A 152 -9.62 -4.81 -18.85
C VAL A 152 -10.83 -5.49 -18.23
N ILE A 153 -10.94 -5.49 -16.89
CA ILE A 153 -12.11 -6.00 -16.19
C ILE A 153 -13.35 -5.19 -16.56
N GLY A 154 -13.23 -3.85 -16.60
CA GLY A 154 -14.28 -2.94 -17.05
C GLY A 154 -14.79 -3.25 -18.46
N TYR A 155 -13.87 -3.52 -19.40
CA TYR A 155 -14.18 -3.87 -20.79
C TYR A 155 -14.92 -5.21 -20.90
N ILE A 156 -14.51 -6.21 -20.12
CA ILE A 156 -15.16 -7.53 -20.12
C ILE A 156 -16.58 -7.45 -19.57
N SER A 157 -16.82 -6.61 -18.55
CA SER A 157 -18.12 -6.50 -17.89
C SER A 157 -19.10 -5.59 -18.61
N ILE A 158 -18.65 -4.48 -19.19
CA ILE A 158 -19.51 -3.50 -19.89
C ILE A 158 -19.44 -3.80 -21.38
N ARG A 159 -20.07 -4.90 -21.81
CA ARG A 159 -20.22 -5.22 -23.24
C ARG A 159 -21.45 -4.58 -23.89
N GLU A 160 -22.41 -4.13 -23.09
CA GLU A 160 -23.74 -3.76 -23.59
C GLU A 160 -23.86 -2.31 -24.07
N THR A 161 -23.00 -1.39 -23.60
CA THR A 161 -23.07 0.04 -23.97
C THR A 161 -21.67 0.67 -24.04
N PRO A 162 -21.10 0.89 -25.25
CA PRO A 162 -19.72 1.37 -25.40
C PRO A 162 -19.49 2.79 -24.88
N GLN A 163 -20.55 3.60 -24.74
CA GLN A 163 -20.47 4.99 -24.29
C GLN A 163 -19.96 5.13 -22.84
N PHE A 164 -20.43 4.27 -21.92
CA PHE A 164 -19.97 4.30 -20.53
C PHE A 164 -18.52 3.84 -20.39
N PHE A 165 -18.06 2.97 -21.28
CA PHE A 165 -16.66 2.55 -21.33
C PHE A 165 -15.73 3.72 -21.70
N TYR A 166 -16.05 4.48 -22.75
CA TYR A 166 -15.23 5.64 -23.15
C TYR A 166 -15.18 6.73 -22.06
N MET A 167 -16.29 6.98 -21.35
CA MET A 167 -16.28 7.87 -20.19
C MET A 167 -15.39 7.33 -19.06
N GLY A 168 -15.45 6.03 -18.77
CA GLY A 168 -14.57 5.38 -17.79
C GLY A 168 -13.09 5.53 -18.15
N VAL A 169 -12.73 5.30 -19.42
CA VAL A 169 -11.36 5.51 -19.93
C VAL A 169 -10.92 6.96 -19.75
N ALA A 170 -11.78 7.94 -20.07
CA ALA A 170 -11.46 9.35 -19.88
C ALA A 170 -11.20 9.71 -18.41
N VAL A 171 -12.03 9.22 -17.49
CA VAL A 171 -11.88 9.44 -16.04
C VAL A 171 -10.60 8.78 -15.51
N VAL A 172 -10.30 7.55 -15.92
CA VAL A 172 -9.06 6.83 -15.53
C VAL A 172 -7.82 7.56 -16.05
N SER A 173 -7.89 8.07 -17.29
CA SER A 173 -6.80 8.84 -17.92
C SER A 173 -6.54 10.16 -17.18
N LEU A 174 -7.59 10.92 -16.87
CA LEU A 174 -7.48 12.12 -16.03
C LEU A 174 -6.92 11.81 -14.65
N GLY A 175 -7.37 10.71 -14.04
CA GLY A 175 -6.82 10.24 -12.79
C GLY A 175 -5.33 9.89 -12.89
N TYR A 176 -4.84 9.46 -14.05
CA TYR A 176 -3.44 9.10 -14.26
C TYR A 176 -2.54 10.32 -14.33
N LEU A 177 -3.02 11.41 -14.93
CA LEU A 177 -2.35 12.70 -14.87
C LEU A 177 -2.17 13.18 -13.42
N GLY A 178 -3.18 12.98 -12.57
CA GLY A 178 -3.08 13.26 -11.13
C GLY A 178 -1.96 12.46 -10.44
N CYS A 179 -1.81 11.18 -10.77
CA CYS A 179 -0.76 10.33 -10.20
C CYS A 179 0.63 10.67 -10.70
N LEU A 180 0.79 11.07 -11.96
CA LEU A 180 2.06 11.60 -12.46
C LEU A 180 2.50 12.84 -11.66
N GLY A 181 1.56 13.76 -11.39
CA GLY A 181 1.79 14.89 -10.49
C GLY A 181 2.14 14.45 -9.07
N GLY A 182 1.45 13.42 -8.55
CA GLY A 182 1.72 12.83 -7.25
C GLY A 182 3.10 12.17 -7.15
N VAL A 183 3.57 11.51 -8.21
CA VAL A 183 4.91 10.95 -8.29
C VAL A 183 5.98 12.03 -8.23
N PHE A 184 5.78 13.12 -8.98
CA PHE A 184 6.68 14.26 -8.98
C PHE A 184 6.76 14.91 -7.58
N ALA A 185 5.61 15.19 -6.98
CA ALA A 185 5.53 15.73 -5.63
C ALA A 185 6.17 14.79 -4.60
N GLY A 186 5.87 13.48 -4.67
CA GLY A 186 6.42 12.46 -3.78
C GLY A 186 7.94 12.35 -3.89
N PHE A 187 8.51 12.50 -5.09
CA PHE A 187 9.96 12.53 -5.29
C PHE A 187 10.61 13.78 -4.68
N ARG A 188 9.96 14.95 -4.73
CA ARG A 188 10.45 16.15 -4.02
C ARG A 188 10.32 16.00 -2.50
N PHE A 189 9.16 15.60 -1.98
CA PHE A 189 8.97 15.38 -0.54
C PHE A 189 9.90 14.31 0.01
N SER A 190 10.22 13.28 -0.78
CA SER A 190 11.23 12.28 -0.46
C SER A 190 12.63 12.87 -0.21
N LYS A 191 13.01 13.92 -0.93
CA LYS A 191 14.29 14.62 -0.73
C LYS A 191 14.28 15.34 0.61
N GLU A 192 13.22 16.10 0.89
CA GLU A 192 13.06 16.84 2.15
C GLU A 192 13.01 15.91 3.37
N LEU A 193 12.27 14.80 3.28
CA LEU A 193 12.18 13.80 4.34
C LEU A 193 13.49 13.05 4.59
N LYS A 194 14.40 12.99 3.60
CA LYS A 194 15.77 12.52 3.84
C LYS A 194 16.53 13.50 4.71
N VAL A 195 16.46 14.79 4.37
CA VAL A 195 17.20 15.84 5.06
C VAL A 195 16.73 15.93 6.52
N ALA A 196 15.44 15.68 6.77
CA ALA A 196 14.86 15.60 8.11
C ALA A 196 15.23 14.33 8.92
N GLY A 197 15.95 13.36 8.35
CA GLY A 197 16.39 12.15 9.05
C GLY A 197 15.28 11.12 9.39
N ILE A 198 14.05 11.31 8.87
CA ILE A 198 12.90 10.42 9.15
C ILE A 198 13.00 9.10 8.36
N ILE A 199 13.76 9.07 7.27
CA ILE A 199 13.94 7.90 6.40
C ILE A 199 15.37 7.36 6.60
N LYS A 200 15.49 6.06 6.93
CA LYS A 200 16.80 5.38 7.08
C LYS A 200 17.59 5.44 5.76
N ARG A 201 18.92 5.50 5.91
CA ARG A 201 19.89 5.82 4.86
C ARG A 201 19.91 4.82 3.71
#